data_AF-A0A3B8Q3X3-F1
#
_entry.id   AF-A0A3B8Q3X3-F1
#
_cell.length_a   1.000
_cell.length_b   1.000
_cell.length_c   1.000
_cell.angle_alpha   90.00
_cell.angle_beta   90.00
_cell.angle_gamma   90.00
#
_symmetry.space_group_name_H-M   'P 1'
#
loop_
_entity.id
_entity.type
_entity.pdbx_description
1 polymer ?
#
loop_
_entity_poly.entity_id
_entity_poly.type
_entity_poly.pdbx_seq_one_letter_code
_entity_poly.pdbx_strand_id
1 'polypeptide(L)' 'EGDTYATVREQIEMIELAGAEFDHAKVLAGQLTPVFFGSGVNNFGVQLLLDNFLQYSVPPTGRPLRRS' A
#
# COMPACT_ATOMS: atom_id res chain seq x y z
N GLU A 1 13.19 28.87 -3.90
CA GLU A 1 12.08 27.91 -3.75
C GLU A 1 11.95 27.21 -5.09
N GLY A 2 12.59 26.04 -5.20
CA GLY A 2 12.61 25.26 -6.44
C GLY A 2 11.25 24.62 -6.66
N ASP A 3 10.81 24.57 -7.92
CA ASP A 3 9.46 24.20 -8.32
C ASP A 3 9.02 22.82 -7.77
N THR A 4 8.25 22.83 -6.67
CA THR A 4 7.68 21.64 -6.03
C THR A 4 6.88 20.81 -7.04
N TYR A 5 6.22 21.45 -8.00
CA TYR A 5 5.46 20.74 -9.03
C TYR A 5 6.38 19.92 -9.93
N ALA A 6 7.46 20.51 -10.44
CA ALA A 6 8.44 19.81 -11.26
C ALA A 6 9.05 18.60 -10.51
N THR A 7 9.37 18.79 -9.23
CA THR A 7 9.93 17.70 -8.40
C THR A 7 8.94 16.54 -8.23
N VAL A 8 7.67 16.83 -7.92
CA VAL A 8 6.64 15.79 -7.77
C VAL A 8 6.40 15.07 -9.09
N ARG A 9 6.40 15.79 -10.22
CA ARG A 9 6.26 15.18 -11.55
C ARG A 9 7.39 14.19 -11.84
N GLU A 10 8.64 14.58 -11.61
CA GLU A 10 9.79 13.71 -11.82
C GLU A 10 9.71 12.45 -10.93
N GLN A 11 9.29 12.59 -9.67
CA GLN A 11 9.10 11.47 -8.76
C GLN A 11 8.01 10.49 -9.24
N ILE A 12 6.90 11.00 -9.77
CA ILE A 12 5.85 10.15 -10.35
C ILE A 12 6.38 9.40 -11.57
N GLU A 13 7.07 10.09 -12.49
CA GLU A 13 7.64 9.48 -13.70
C GLU A 13 8.64 8.35 -13.36
N MET A 14 9.46 8.53 -12.31
CA MET A 14 10.34 7.46 -11.82
C MET A 14 9.58 6.24 -11.30
N ILE A 15 8.47 6.43 -10.58
CA ILE A 15 7.64 5.34 -10.07
C ILE A 15 6.92 4.63 -11.23
N GLU A 16 6.46 5.36 -12.23
CA GLU A 16 5.82 4.77 -13.41
C GLU A 16 6.80 3.91 -14.23
N LEU A 17 8.08 4.29 -14.29
CA LEU A 17 9.09 3.57 -15.05
C LEU A 17 9.73 2.39 -14.29
N ALA A 18 9.92 2.50 -12.98
CA ALA A 18 10.71 1.54 -12.19
C ALA A 18 9.98 0.98 -10.95
N GLY A 19 8.76 1.43 -10.69
CA GLY A 19 7.94 0.95 -9.57
C GLY A 19 7.38 -0.45 -9.81
N ALA A 20 6.98 -1.11 -8.72
CA ALA A 20 6.26 -2.37 -8.80
C ALA A 20 4.78 -2.10 -9.08
N GLU A 21 4.22 -2.79 -10.07
CA GLU A 21 2.77 -2.78 -10.28
C GLU A 21 2.04 -3.46 -9.11
N PHE A 22 0.86 -2.94 -8.79
CA PHE A 22 0.01 -3.53 -7.77
C PHE A 22 -0.55 -4.89 -8.23
N ASP A 23 -0.35 -5.93 -7.42
CA ASP A 23 -0.87 -7.27 -7.64
C ASP A 23 -1.42 -7.83 -6.33
N HIS A 24 -2.75 -7.92 -6.23
CA HIS A 24 -3.44 -8.33 -5.01
C HIS A 24 -3.03 -9.74 -4.57
N ALA A 25 -2.83 -10.69 -5.50
CA ALA A 25 -2.44 -12.05 -5.14
C ALA A 25 -1.04 -12.09 -4.51
N LYS A 26 -0.09 -11.29 -5.02
CA LYS A 26 1.23 -11.14 -4.41
C LYS A 26 1.19 -10.44 -3.06
N VAL A 27 0.26 -9.50 -2.85
CA VAL A 27 0.03 -8.88 -1.53
C VAL A 27 -0.42 -9.94 -0.53
N LEU A 28 -1.41 -10.76 -0.88
CA LEU A 28 -1.90 -11.83 0.00
C LEU A 28 -0.84 -12.90 0.27
N ALA A 29 0.05 -13.16 -0.69
CA ALA A 29 1.19 -14.07 -0.53
C ALA A 29 2.36 -13.47 0.28
N GLY A 30 2.28 -12.20 0.70
CA GLY A 30 3.36 -11.50 1.42
C GLY A 30 4.58 -11.18 0.55
N GLN A 31 4.42 -11.19 -0.78
CA GLN A 31 5.47 -10.94 -1.77
C GLN A 31 5.48 -9.49 -2.28
N LEU A 32 4.39 -8.76 -2.05
CA LEU A 32 4.23 -7.35 -2.41
C LEU A 32 3.63 -6.59 -1.21
N THR A 33 4.05 -5.36 -0.97
CA THR A 33 3.49 -4.51 0.09
C THR A 33 2.99 -3.20 -0.52
N PRO A 34 1.67 -2.92 -0.45
CA PRO A 34 1.13 -1.63 -0.91
C PRO A 34 1.55 -0.50 0.05
N VAL A 35 2.05 0.60 -0.51
CA VAL A 35 2.56 1.75 0.25
C VAL A 35 1.56 2.91 0.17
N PHE A 36 1.27 3.53 1.32
CA PHE A 36 0.41 4.71 1.43
C PHE A 36 1.18 5.84 2.10
N PHE A 37 0.96 7.08 1.67
CA PHE A 37 1.57 8.27 2.26
C PHE A 37 0.51 9.08 3.03
N GLY A 38 0.87 9.52 4.24
CA GLY A 38 -0.04 10.25 5.11
C GLY A 38 0.61 10.74 6.39
N SER A 39 -0.18 11.41 7.25
CA SER A 39 0.21 11.81 8.59
C SER A 39 -0.87 11.37 9.58
N GLY A 40 -0.54 10.40 10.44
CA GLY A 40 -1.46 9.90 11.46
C GLY A 40 -1.83 10.97 12.49
N VAL A 41 -0.89 11.85 12.85
CA VAL A 41 -1.14 12.95 13.80
C VAL A 41 -2.14 13.97 13.25
N ASN A 42 -2.05 14.27 11.96
CA ASN A 42 -2.94 15.23 11.30
C ASN A 42 -4.19 14.57 10.70
N ASN A 43 -4.41 13.27 10.97
CA ASN A 43 -5.48 12.46 10.39
C ASN A 43 -5.56 12.55 8.84
N PHE A 44 -4.41 12.70 8.18
CA PHE A 44 -4.31 12.81 6.72
C PHE A 44 -3.88 11.47 6.12
N GLY A 45 -4.61 10.98 5.11
CA GLY A 45 -4.32 9.72 4.43
C GLY A 45 -4.77 8.45 5.17
N VAL A 46 -5.23 8.56 6.42
CA VAL A 46 -5.69 7.41 7.23
C VAL A 46 -6.93 6.75 6.63
N GLN A 47 -7.88 7.53 6.13
CA GLN A 47 -9.09 6.99 5.49
C GLN A 47 -8.74 6.13 4.27
N LEU A 48 -7.85 6.62 3.40
CA LEU A 48 -7.39 5.88 2.22
C LEU A 48 -6.74 4.55 2.61
N LEU A 49 -5.89 4.56 3.64
CA LEU A 49 -5.28 3.34 4.16
C LEU A 49 -6.34 2.35 4.65
N LEU A 50 -7.31 2.80 5.44
CA LEU A 50 -8.35 1.94 6.03
C LEU A 50 -9.28 1.34 4.97
N ASP A 51 -9.71 2.13 3.99
CA ASP A 51 -10.59 1.66 2.92
C ASP A 51 -9.91 0.56 2.10
N ASN A 52 -8.65 0.76 1.74
CA ASN A 52 -7.88 -0.24 1.00
C ASN A 52 -7.51 -1.46 1.85
N PHE A 53 -7.24 -1.25 3.15
CA PHE A 53 -7.03 -2.37 4.08
C PHE A 53 -8.27 -3.26 4.15
N LEU A 54 -9.46 -2.69 4.26
CA LEU A 54 -10.71 -3.45 4.26
C LEU A 54 -10.96 -4.16 2.93
N GLN A 55 -10.64 -3.51 1.80
CA GLN A 55 -10.85 -4.06 0.47
C GLN A 55 -9.91 -5.23 0.15
N TYR A 56 -8.64 -5.14 0.53
CA TYR A 56 -7.61 -6.07 0.06
C TYR A 56 -7.09 -7.04 1.13
N SER A 57 -7.49 -6.91 2.39
CA SER A 57 -7.10 -7.86 3.44
C SER A 57 -7.77 -9.23 3.28
N VAL A 58 -7.17 -10.25 3.90
CA VAL A 58 -7.81 -11.57 4.02
C VAL A 58 -8.86 -11.56 5.12
N PRO A 59 -10.03 -12.18 4.89
CA PRO A 59 -10.94 -12.46 5.99
C PRO A 59 -10.31 -13.45 6.96
N PRO A 60 -10.87 -13.61 8.18
CA PRO A 60 -10.40 -14.60 9.14
C PRO A 60 -10.27 -16.00 8.51
N THR A 61 -9.08 -16.60 8.59
CA THR A 61 -8.80 -17.93 8.05
C THR A 61 -8.75 -18.99 9.16
N GLY A 62 -9.26 -20.18 8.89
CA GLY A 62 -9.18 -21.30 9.83
C GLY A 62 -7.74 -21.68 10.17
N ARG A 63 -7.46 -21.91 11.44
CA ARG A 63 -6.16 -22.45 11.89
C ARG A 63 -6.27 -23.97 12.04
N PRO A 64 -5.42 -24.77 11.39
CA PRO A 64 -5.46 -26.21 11.57
C PRO A 64 -5.17 -26.57 13.02
N LEU A 65 -6.05 -27.41 13.60
CA LEU A 65 -5.83 -27.99 14.93
C LEU A 65 -4.65 -28.96 14.84
N ARG A 66 -3.56 -28.65 15.53
CA ARG A 66 -2.41 -29.55 15.66
C ARG A 66 -2.81 -30.70 16.59
N ARG A 67 -3.09 -31.88 16.04
CA ARG A 67 -3.20 -33.12 16.81
C ARG A 67 -1.78 -33.59 17.16
N SER A 68 -1.52 -33.74 18.46
CA SER A 68 -0.31 -34.34 19.03
C SER A 68 -0.26 -35.84 18.79
#